data_AF-A0AAW2DHE2-F1
#
_entry.id   AF-A0AAW2DHE2-F1
#
_cell.length_a   1.000
_cell.length_b   1.000
_cell.length_c   1.000
_cell.angle_alpha   90.00
_cell.angle_beta   90.00
_cell.angle_gamma   90.00
#
_symmetry.space_group_name_H-M   'P 1'
#
loop_
_entity.id
_entity.type
_entity.pdbx_description
1 polymer ?
#
loop_
_entity_poly.entity_id
_entity_poly.type
_entity_poly.pdbx_seq_one_letter_code
_entity_poly.pdbx_strand_id
1 'polypeptide(L)'
;MCKDENECLQDKPKEIDIEEWQHLISYLGLEKLKTISKRDAEDKSKQALETQQEPANPELWLLTHCPKGQWIDETSKCIYEEFSCRINEMEVAENRALPVDEQDEIFQSIVGSRSGHVYEQEYMARPSTSMERLRAELDALTRISAETQRRNDELNAQVQELQRQLAAERAERLKQVELERAECDRQMEVIQQTSMKTYVKGGDRAGRSSFL
;
A
#
# COMPACT_ATOMS: atom_id res chain seq x y z
N MET A 1 44.11 5.71 -19.54
CA MET A 1 43.92 4.54 -20.41
C MET A 1 42.50 4.57 -20.96
N CYS A 2 42.33 4.34 -22.26
CA CYS A 2 41.02 4.38 -22.91
C CYS A 2 40.19 3.21 -22.43
N LYS A 3 39.12 3.47 -21.66
CA LYS A 3 38.10 2.47 -21.31
C LYS A 3 37.29 2.16 -22.56
N ASP A 4 37.28 0.88 -22.95
CA ASP A 4 36.58 0.34 -24.11
C ASP A 4 35.06 0.48 -23.97
N GLU A 5 34.34 0.51 -25.10
CA GLU A 5 32.87 0.64 -25.20
C GLU A 5 32.11 -0.35 -24.30
N ASN A 6 32.72 -1.49 -23.98
CA ASN A 6 32.18 -2.53 -23.11
C ASN A 6 32.04 -2.12 -21.63
N GLU A 7 32.91 -1.25 -21.10
CA GLU A 7 32.80 -0.79 -19.71
C GLU A 7 31.64 0.20 -19.51
N CYS A 8 31.36 1.07 -20.49
CA CYS A 8 30.25 2.02 -20.40
C CYS A 8 28.87 1.35 -20.49
N LEU A 9 28.80 0.14 -21.04
CA LEU A 9 27.58 -0.68 -21.05
C LEU A 9 27.27 -1.31 -19.68
N GLN A 10 28.25 -1.39 -18.77
CA GLN A 10 28.06 -1.90 -17.41
C GLN A 10 27.39 -0.87 -16.49
N ASP A 11 27.66 0.42 -16.71
CA ASP A 11 27.06 1.52 -15.94
C ASP A 11 25.65 1.91 -16.45
N LYS A 12 24.91 0.93 -16.97
CA LYS A 12 23.58 1.13 -17.53
C LYS A 12 22.57 1.41 -16.40
N PRO A 13 21.86 2.55 -16.40
CA PRO A 13 20.78 2.80 -15.45
C PRO A 13 19.67 1.77 -15.60
N LYS A 14 19.09 1.31 -14.48
CA LYS A 14 18.04 0.26 -14.46
C LYS A 14 16.77 0.64 -15.23
N GLU A 15 16.58 1.93 -15.51
CA GLU A 15 15.38 2.51 -16.11
C GLU A 15 15.44 2.66 -17.62
N ILE A 16 16.61 2.49 -18.24
CA ILE A 16 16.83 2.67 -19.68
C ILE A 16 17.01 1.30 -20.32
N ASP A 17 16.57 1.09 -21.57
CA ASP A 17 16.86 -0.15 -22.27
C ASP A 17 18.30 -0.21 -22.84
N ILE A 18 18.82 -1.41 -23.13
CA ILE A 18 20.21 -1.57 -23.58
C ILE A 18 20.41 -0.98 -24.97
N GLU A 19 19.39 -1.03 -25.82
CA GLU A 19 19.40 -0.45 -27.17
C GLU A 19 19.39 1.08 -27.12
N GLU A 20 18.58 1.65 -26.22
CA GLU A 20 18.54 3.09 -25.95
C GLU A 20 19.85 3.59 -25.33
N TRP A 21 20.43 2.80 -24.41
CA TRP A 21 21.71 3.12 -23.79
C TRP A 21 22.86 3.10 -24.81
N GLN A 22 22.89 2.12 -25.71
CA GLN A 22 23.83 2.07 -26.84
C GLN A 22 23.67 3.28 -27.75
N HIS A 23 22.43 3.66 -28.05
CA HIS A 23 22.14 4.84 -28.86
C HIS A 23 22.62 6.13 -28.18
N LEU A 24 22.40 6.28 -26.87
CA LEU A 24 22.87 7.43 -26.09
C LEU A 24 24.39 7.51 -26.01
N ILE A 25 25.08 6.38 -25.81
CA ILE A 25 26.55 6.32 -25.84
C ILE A 25 27.08 6.76 -27.22
N SER A 26 26.47 6.28 -28.30
CA SER A 26 26.85 6.62 -29.66
C SER A 26 26.52 8.08 -30.01
N TYR A 27 25.37 8.60 -29.56
CA TYR A 27 24.88 9.94 -29.90
C TYR A 27 25.60 11.05 -29.14
N LEU A 28 25.82 10.85 -27.83
CA LEU A 28 26.50 11.82 -26.98
C LEU A 28 28.02 11.75 -27.14
N GLY A 29 28.53 10.57 -27.50
CA GLY A 29 29.95 10.27 -27.57
C GLY A 29 30.54 9.97 -26.18
N LEU A 30 31.38 8.93 -26.12
CA LEU A 30 32.04 8.45 -24.90
C LEU A 30 32.78 9.55 -24.13
N GLU A 31 33.29 10.55 -24.83
CA GLU A 31 34.10 11.62 -24.24
C GLU A 31 33.23 12.63 -23.46
N LYS A 32 32.03 12.94 -23.95
CA LYS A 32 31.10 13.84 -23.23
C LYS A 32 30.53 13.15 -21.99
N LEU A 33 30.13 11.88 -22.10
CA LEU A 33 29.68 11.09 -20.95
C LEU A 33 30.77 10.98 -19.87
N LYS A 34 32.04 10.77 -20.27
CA LYS A 34 33.18 10.80 -19.35
C LYS A 34 33.34 12.16 -18.67
N THR A 35 33.14 13.28 -19.37
CA THR A 35 33.23 14.61 -18.74
C THR A 35 32.09 14.92 -17.78
N ILE A 36 30.90 14.36 -18.00
CA ILE A 36 29.74 14.55 -17.12
C ILE A 36 29.92 13.68 -15.88
N SER A 37 30.23 12.39 -16.05
CA SER A 37 30.50 11.46 -14.95
C SER A 37 31.64 11.94 -14.04
N LYS A 38 32.74 12.48 -14.60
CA LYS A 38 33.82 13.07 -13.81
C LYS A 38 33.37 14.29 -13.02
N ARG A 39 32.56 15.18 -13.63
CA ARG A 39 32.03 16.36 -12.94
C ARG A 39 31.07 15.98 -11.82
N ASP A 40 30.21 15.00 -12.04
CA ASP A 40 29.29 14.51 -11.01
C ASP A 40 30.04 13.86 -9.83
N ALA A 41 31.13 13.12 -10.10
CA ALA A 41 32.00 12.57 -9.07
C ALA A 41 32.75 13.67 -8.29
N GLU A 42 33.27 14.68 -8.99
CA GLU A 42 33.93 15.83 -8.38
C GLU A 42 32.97 16.68 -7.55
N ASP A 43 31.73 16.87 -8.01
CA ASP A 43 30.74 17.70 -7.31
C ASP A 43 30.17 16.95 -6.09
N LYS A 44 30.00 15.63 -6.16
CA LYS A 44 29.74 14.80 -4.96
C LYS A 44 30.90 14.87 -3.95
N SER A 45 32.15 14.84 -4.44
CA SER A 45 33.34 14.94 -3.58
C SER A 45 33.44 16.33 -2.92
N LYS A 46 33.16 17.41 -3.65
CA LYS A 46 33.13 18.78 -3.10
C LYS A 46 32.01 18.97 -2.08
N GLN A 47 30.82 18.41 -2.34
CA GLN A 47 29.72 18.45 -1.39
C GLN A 47 30.08 17.75 -0.07
N ALA A 48 30.78 16.61 -0.11
CA ALA A 48 31.29 15.95 1.09
C ALA A 48 32.32 16.80 1.85
N LEU A 49 33.21 17.50 1.12
CA LEU A 49 34.23 18.37 1.70
C LEU A 49 33.63 19.64 2.35
N GLU A 50 32.56 20.22 1.77
CA GLU A 50 31.86 21.39 2.32
C GLU A 50 30.99 21.08 3.53
N THR A 51 30.51 19.84 3.67
CA THR A 51 29.57 19.46 4.74
C THR A 51 30.26 18.99 6.04
N GLN A 52 31.60 18.87 6.07
CA GLN A 52 32.36 18.21 7.16
C GLN A 52 31.82 16.80 7.51
N GLN A 53 31.07 16.18 6.60
CA GLN A 53 30.38 14.93 6.86
C GLN A 53 31.25 13.80 6.33
N GLU A 54 31.72 12.96 7.26
CA GLU A 54 32.49 11.76 6.92
C GLU A 54 31.66 10.84 6.01
N PRO A 55 32.25 10.31 4.91
CA PRO A 55 31.50 9.55 3.92
C PRO A 55 30.91 8.28 4.52
N ALA A 56 29.63 8.04 4.24
CA ALA A 56 28.88 6.96 4.87
C ALA A 56 29.06 5.58 4.20
N ASN A 57 29.72 5.53 3.05
CA ASN A 57 29.96 4.30 2.32
C ASN A 57 31.47 4.09 2.08
N PRO A 58 31.93 2.82 2.03
CA PRO A 58 33.34 2.49 1.92
C PRO A 58 33.94 2.93 0.57
N GLU A 59 33.14 2.98 -0.50
CA GLU A 59 33.59 3.46 -1.81
C GLU A 59 33.93 4.96 -1.80
N LEU A 60 33.07 5.82 -1.24
CA LEU A 60 33.41 7.25 -1.13
C LEU A 60 34.54 7.46 -0.12
N TRP A 61 34.65 6.63 0.93
CA TRP A 61 35.77 6.70 1.87
C TRP A 61 37.12 6.49 1.18
N LEU A 62 37.23 5.52 0.27
CA LEU A 62 38.43 5.34 -0.54
C LEU A 62 38.70 6.54 -1.45
N LEU A 63 37.66 7.11 -2.05
CA LEU A 63 37.82 8.26 -2.96
C LEU A 63 38.26 9.54 -2.22
N THR A 64 37.78 9.75 -1.00
CA THR A 64 38.11 10.95 -0.20
C THR A 64 39.40 10.79 0.59
N HIS A 65 39.63 9.62 1.20
CA HIS A 65 40.78 9.36 2.07
C HIS A 65 41.94 8.63 1.37
N CYS A 66 41.76 8.17 0.14
CA CYS A 66 42.80 7.51 -0.66
C CYS A 66 42.79 7.93 -2.17
N PRO A 67 42.76 9.23 -2.51
CA PRO A 67 42.51 9.72 -3.88
C PRO A 67 43.59 9.34 -4.92
N LYS A 68 44.78 8.91 -4.48
CA LYS A 68 45.90 8.49 -5.34
C LYS A 68 46.51 7.14 -4.93
N GLY A 69 45.77 6.32 -4.18
CA GLY A 69 46.33 5.12 -3.56
C GLY A 69 47.25 5.40 -2.36
N GLN A 70 47.30 6.67 -1.92
CA GLN A 70 47.97 7.10 -0.70
C GLN A 70 46.91 7.56 0.29
N TRP A 71 46.90 6.93 1.46
CA TRP A 71 46.03 7.30 2.56
C TRP A 71 46.39 8.69 3.07
N ILE A 72 45.38 9.54 3.25
CA ILE A 72 45.59 10.89 3.78
C ILE A 72 46.02 10.85 5.25
N ASP A 73 45.48 9.90 6.02
CA ASP A 73 45.73 9.72 7.44
C ASP A 73 45.83 8.23 7.82
N GLU A 74 46.71 7.92 8.78
CA GLU A 74 46.84 6.54 9.31
C GLU A 74 45.56 6.09 10.02
N THR A 75 44.79 7.01 10.60
CA THR A 75 43.48 6.72 11.21
C THR A 75 42.48 6.25 10.16
N SER A 76 42.41 6.91 9.00
CA SER A 76 41.49 6.55 7.92
C SER A 76 41.85 5.20 7.29
N LYS A 77 43.15 4.91 7.22
CA LYS A 77 43.66 3.60 6.81
C LYS A 77 43.28 2.50 7.81
N CYS A 78 43.50 2.72 9.11
CA CYS A 78 43.11 1.77 10.16
C CYS A 78 41.61 1.44 10.13
N ILE A 79 40.76 2.45 9.91
CA ILE A 79 39.29 2.27 9.80
C ILE A 79 38.93 1.36 8.62
N TYR A 80 39.57 1.57 7.46
CA TYR A 80 39.31 0.77 6.28
C TYR A 80 39.87 -0.66 6.40
N GLU A 81 41.02 -0.83 7.04
CA GLU A 81 41.60 -2.15 7.34
C GLU A 81 40.72 -2.93 8.33
N GLU A 82 40.18 -2.26 9.36
CA GLU A 82 39.21 -2.85 10.31
C GLU A 82 37.93 -3.29 9.60
N PHE A 83 37.40 -2.44 8.71
CA PHE A 83 36.27 -2.79 7.84
C PHE A 83 36.57 -4.02 6.97
N SER A 84 37.72 -4.01 6.29
CA SER A 84 38.13 -5.12 5.42
C SER A 84 38.27 -6.44 6.18
N CYS A 85 38.82 -6.39 7.40
CA CYS A 85 38.91 -7.56 8.28
C CYS A 85 37.51 -8.06 8.66
N ARG A 86 36.59 -7.16 9.01
CA ARG A 86 35.22 -7.52 9.44
C ARG A 86 34.39 -8.15 8.32
N ILE A 87 34.51 -7.62 7.10
CA ILE A 87 33.91 -8.21 5.90
C ILE A 87 34.45 -9.62 5.70
N ASN A 88 35.77 -9.79 5.69
CA ASN A 88 36.38 -11.10 5.47
C ASN A 88 36.02 -12.12 6.56
N GLU A 89 35.91 -11.71 7.83
CA GLU A 89 35.43 -12.58 8.92
C GLU A 89 34.00 -13.06 8.67
N MET A 90 33.10 -12.18 8.25
CA MET A 90 31.69 -12.51 8.02
C MET A 90 31.50 -13.32 6.74
N GLU A 91 32.21 -13.02 5.66
CA GLU A 91 32.17 -13.80 4.43
C GLU A 91 32.69 -15.23 4.64
N VAL A 92 33.72 -15.40 5.48
CA VAL A 92 34.22 -16.72 5.87
C VAL A 92 33.24 -17.46 6.78
N ALA A 93 32.57 -16.76 7.70
CA ALA A 93 31.59 -17.36 8.61
C ALA A 93 30.30 -17.79 7.90
N GLU A 94 29.80 -16.99 6.97
CA GLU A 94 28.57 -17.25 6.22
C GLU A 94 28.81 -18.00 4.90
N ASN A 95 30.08 -18.15 4.49
CA ASN A 95 30.51 -18.79 3.24
C ASN A 95 29.79 -18.24 2.01
N ARG A 96 29.54 -16.92 2.01
CA ARG A 96 28.90 -16.14 0.95
C ARG A 96 29.50 -14.73 0.92
N ALA A 97 29.47 -14.08 -0.24
CA ALA A 97 29.81 -12.66 -0.34
C ALA A 97 28.70 -11.81 0.29
N LEU A 98 29.07 -10.79 1.05
CA LEU A 98 28.08 -9.91 1.70
C LEU A 98 27.47 -8.94 0.68
N PRO A 99 26.15 -8.73 0.70
CA PRO A 99 25.51 -7.71 -0.13
C PRO A 99 25.94 -6.31 0.32
N VAL A 100 25.95 -5.34 -0.61
CA VAL A 100 26.41 -3.96 -0.39
C VAL A 100 25.74 -3.31 0.83
N ASP A 101 24.44 -3.55 1.03
CA ASP A 101 23.70 -3.01 2.17
C ASP A 101 24.27 -3.48 3.53
N GLU A 102 24.66 -4.75 3.64
CA GLU A 102 25.28 -5.30 4.86
C GLU A 102 26.71 -4.77 5.04
N GLN A 103 27.45 -4.53 3.94
CA GLN A 103 28.77 -3.91 4.01
C GLN A 103 28.70 -2.46 4.49
N ASP A 104 27.71 -1.70 4.01
CA ASP A 104 27.50 -0.31 4.43
C ASP A 104 27.13 -0.21 5.91
N GLU A 105 26.30 -1.12 6.43
CA GLU A 105 25.99 -1.20 7.86
C GLU A 105 27.22 -1.48 8.72
N ILE A 106 28.09 -2.40 8.29
CA ILE A 106 29.34 -2.73 8.98
C ILE A 106 30.29 -1.52 8.97
N PHE A 107 30.40 -0.85 7.83
CA PHE A 107 31.23 0.34 7.69
C PHE A 107 30.74 1.48 8.60
N GLN A 108 29.43 1.72 8.63
CA GLN A 108 28.79 2.68 9.54
C GLN A 108 29.04 2.35 11.00
N SER A 109 28.99 1.07 11.38
CA SER A 109 29.28 0.65 12.75
C SER A 109 30.71 1.00 13.16
N ILE A 110 31.68 0.91 12.26
CA ILE A 110 33.11 1.16 12.56
C ILE A 110 33.38 2.67 12.63
N VAL A 111 32.90 3.44 11.65
CA VAL A 111 33.05 4.90 11.60
C VAL A 111 32.28 5.58 12.74
N GLY A 112 31.03 5.16 12.97
CA GLY A 112 30.17 5.67 14.04
C GLY A 112 30.61 5.30 15.46
N SER A 113 31.43 4.25 15.64
CA SER A 113 31.99 3.91 16.95
C SER A 113 33.20 4.76 17.34
N ARG A 114 33.90 5.34 16.36
CA ARG A 114 35.10 6.17 16.58
C ARG A 114 34.81 7.67 16.51
N SER A 115 33.83 8.05 15.70
CA SER A 115 33.27 9.39 15.72
C SER A 115 32.44 9.56 16.99
N GLY A 116 32.90 10.42 17.90
CA GLY A 116 32.10 10.88 19.04
C GLY A 116 30.85 11.69 18.63
N HIS A 117 30.51 11.75 17.33
CA HIS A 117 29.20 12.16 16.88
C HIS A 117 28.26 10.97 16.97
N VAL A 118 27.44 11.01 18.03
CA VAL A 118 26.04 10.62 17.91
C VAL A 118 25.58 11.20 16.57
N TYR A 119 25.24 10.35 15.60
CA TYR A 119 24.34 10.78 14.53
C TYR A 119 23.14 11.32 15.27
N GLU A 120 23.10 12.64 15.47
CA GLU A 120 22.00 13.30 16.11
C GLU A 120 20.80 13.00 15.23
N GLN A 121 20.08 11.96 15.65
CA GLN A 121 18.69 11.72 15.36
C GLN A 121 17.83 12.90 15.90
N GLU A 122 18.44 14.06 16.18
CA GLU A 122 17.81 15.32 16.54
C GLU A 122 17.35 16.13 15.31
N TYR A 123 17.84 15.82 14.10
CA TYR A 123 17.15 16.28 12.87
C TYR A 123 15.74 15.69 12.72
N MET A 124 15.38 14.71 13.55
CA MET A 124 14.02 14.18 13.68
C MET A 124 13.29 14.61 14.96
N ALA A 125 13.94 15.36 15.88
CA ALA A 125 13.43 15.54 17.25
C ALA A 125 12.63 16.84 17.48
N ARG A 126 12.57 17.76 16.51
CA ARG A 126 11.66 18.92 16.62
C ARG A 126 10.67 18.97 15.48
N PRO A 127 9.39 18.82 15.84
CA PRO A 127 8.27 19.46 15.22
C PRO A 127 8.63 20.76 14.52
N SER A 128 8.93 20.83 13.23
CA SER A 128 8.83 22.15 12.61
C SER A 128 7.39 22.62 12.86
N THR A 129 7.17 23.88 13.24
CA THR A 129 5.81 24.43 13.47
C THR A 129 4.87 24.19 12.27
N SER A 130 5.44 23.96 11.08
CA SER A 130 4.72 23.47 9.91
C SER A 130 4.23 22.02 10.04
N MET A 131 5.07 21.09 10.49
CA MET A 131 4.73 19.68 10.67
C MET A 131 3.71 19.47 11.81
N GLU A 132 3.79 20.26 12.88
CA GLU A 132 2.78 20.22 13.95
C GLU A 132 1.40 20.66 13.45
N ARG A 133 1.34 21.71 12.60
CA ARG A 133 0.09 22.13 11.95
C ARG A 133 -0.48 21.04 11.04
N LEU A 134 0.36 20.39 10.24
CA LEU A 134 -0.08 19.29 9.38
C LEU A 134 -0.62 18.10 10.18
N ARG A 135 0.01 17.77 11.32
CA ARG A 135 -0.50 16.73 12.23
C ARG A 135 -1.85 17.12 12.83
N ALA A 136 -2.01 18.36 13.27
CA ALA A 136 -3.28 18.86 13.80
C ALA A 136 -4.40 18.86 12.74
N GLU A 137 -4.08 19.21 11.49
CA GLU A 137 -5.01 19.11 10.36
C GLU A 137 -5.39 17.65 10.07
N LEU A 138 -4.43 16.73 10.08
CA LEU A 138 -4.68 15.31 9.88
C LEU A 138 -5.58 14.73 10.99
N ASP A 139 -5.33 15.10 12.24
CA ASP A 139 -6.16 14.71 13.39
C ASP A 139 -7.58 15.29 13.27
N ALA A 140 -7.72 16.55 12.84
CA ALA A 140 -9.02 17.18 12.61
C ALA A 140 -9.79 16.48 11.49
N LEU A 141 -9.13 16.15 10.37
CA LEU A 141 -9.72 15.40 9.26
C LEU A 141 -10.15 14.00 9.70
N THR A 142 -9.33 13.31 10.51
CA THR A 142 -9.66 11.99 11.05
C THR A 142 -10.91 12.05 11.93
N ARG A 143 -11.04 13.08 12.77
CA ARG A 143 -12.24 13.30 13.59
C ARG A 143 -13.48 13.58 12.74
N ILE A 144 -13.36 14.43 11.72
CA ILE A 144 -14.46 14.74 10.80
C ILE A 144 -14.88 13.47 10.05
N SER A 145 -13.94 12.68 9.55
CA SER A 145 -14.19 11.42 8.86
C SER A 145 -14.87 10.39 9.77
N ALA A 146 -14.46 10.28 11.02
CA ALA A 146 -15.10 9.39 11.98
C ALA A 146 -16.54 9.82 12.27
N GLU A 147 -16.79 11.12 12.37
CA GLU A 147 -18.11 11.68 12.63
C GLU A 147 -19.05 11.54 11.42
N THR A 148 -18.56 11.75 10.19
CA THR A 148 -19.35 11.51 8.97
C THR A 148 -19.68 10.04 8.81
N GLN A 149 -18.72 9.14 9.11
CA GLN A 149 -18.97 7.71 9.08
C GLN A 149 -20.07 7.30 10.08
N ARG A 150 -20.01 7.81 11.31
CA ARG A 150 -21.08 7.56 12.31
C ARG A 150 -22.46 7.99 11.83
N ARG A 151 -22.57 9.18 11.21
CA ARG A 151 -23.84 9.64 10.63
C ARG A 151 -24.32 8.74 9.50
N ASN A 152 -23.41 8.28 8.64
CA ASN A 152 -23.76 7.32 7.59
C ASN A 152 -24.27 6.00 8.16
N ASP A 153 -23.63 5.48 9.21
CA ASP A 153 -24.05 4.25 9.88
C ASP A 153 -25.43 4.41 10.53
N GLU A 154 -25.70 5.56 11.15
CA GLU A 154 -27.00 5.89 11.72
C GLU A 154 -28.10 5.99 10.65
N LEU A 155 -27.84 6.68 9.55
CA LEU A 155 -28.78 6.76 8.42
C LEU A 155 -29.03 5.38 7.81
N ASN A 156 -27.99 4.57 7.65
CA ASN A 156 -28.12 3.19 7.17
C ASN A 156 -29.00 2.34 8.10
N ALA A 157 -28.83 2.48 9.42
CA ALA A 157 -29.68 1.78 10.39
C ALA A 157 -31.16 2.20 10.27
N GLN A 158 -31.42 3.50 10.07
CA GLN A 158 -32.79 4.01 9.83
C GLN A 158 -33.39 3.44 8.54
N VAL A 159 -32.62 3.39 7.46
CA VAL A 159 -33.07 2.80 6.19
C VAL A 159 -33.42 1.32 6.36
N GLN A 160 -32.60 0.56 7.08
CA GLN A 160 -32.88 -0.85 7.36
C GLN A 160 -34.14 -1.04 8.22
N GLU A 161 -34.35 -0.17 9.21
CA GLU A 161 -35.56 -0.20 10.03
C GLU A 161 -36.82 0.09 9.20
N LEU A 162 -36.79 1.12 8.36
CA LEU A 162 -37.90 1.43 7.45
C LEU A 162 -38.16 0.29 6.46
N GLN A 163 -37.12 -0.36 5.94
CA GLN A 163 -37.27 -1.55 5.09
C GLN A 163 -37.93 -2.71 5.84
N ARG A 164 -37.57 -2.93 7.11
CA ARG A 164 -38.18 -3.96 7.95
C ARG A 164 -39.65 -3.68 8.22
N GLN A 165 -40.00 -2.42 8.53
CA GLN A 165 -41.39 -2.00 8.73
C GLN A 165 -42.23 -2.18 7.47
N LEU A 166 -41.70 -1.75 6.31
CA LEU A 166 -42.37 -1.92 5.03
C LEU A 166 -42.57 -3.41 4.69
N ALA A 167 -41.58 -4.26 4.98
CA ALA A 167 -41.70 -5.70 4.79
C ALA A 167 -42.76 -6.32 5.72
N ALA A 168 -42.84 -5.87 6.98
CA ALA A 168 -43.85 -6.31 7.93
C ALA A 168 -45.27 -5.92 7.48
N GLU A 169 -45.47 -4.66 7.06
CA GLU A 169 -46.77 -4.18 6.55
C GLU A 169 -47.19 -4.98 5.30
N ARG A 170 -46.26 -5.23 4.37
CA ARG A 170 -46.53 -6.07 3.20
C ARG A 170 -46.92 -7.50 3.58
N ALA A 171 -46.24 -8.10 4.55
CA ALA A 171 -46.57 -9.44 5.03
C ALA A 171 -47.95 -9.48 5.71
N GLU A 172 -48.30 -8.45 6.46
CA GLU A 172 -49.62 -8.34 7.10
C GLU A 172 -50.74 -8.17 6.06
N ARG A 173 -50.54 -7.32 5.05
CA ARG A 173 -51.49 -7.20 3.94
C ARG A 173 -51.66 -8.50 3.16
N LEU A 174 -50.58 -9.26 2.94
CA LEU A 174 -50.67 -10.56 2.30
C LEU A 174 -51.51 -11.54 3.12
N LYS A 175 -51.33 -11.57 4.44
CA LYS A 175 -52.15 -12.39 5.35
C LYS A 175 -53.62 -11.98 5.31
N GLN A 176 -53.92 -10.68 5.28
CA GLN A 176 -55.31 -10.20 5.12
C GLN A 176 -55.93 -10.68 3.81
N VAL A 177 -55.23 -10.50 2.69
CA VAL A 177 -55.71 -10.96 1.37
C VAL A 177 -55.92 -12.47 1.34
N GLU A 178 -55.06 -13.24 2.00
CA GLU A 178 -55.20 -14.70 2.10
C GLU A 178 -56.42 -15.12 2.93
N LEU A 179 -56.69 -14.43 4.03
CA LEU A 179 -57.89 -14.65 4.85
C LEU A 179 -59.17 -14.31 4.08
N GLU A 180 -59.19 -13.18 3.37
CA GLU A 180 -60.32 -12.77 2.53
C GLU A 180 -60.58 -13.77 1.39
N ARG A 181 -59.52 -14.29 0.77
CA ARG A 181 -59.63 -15.35 -0.24
C ARG A 181 -60.23 -16.63 0.36
N ALA A 182 -59.73 -17.08 1.50
CA ALA A 182 -60.26 -18.27 2.17
C ALA A 182 -61.73 -18.10 2.60
N GLU A 183 -62.14 -16.88 2.97
CA GLU A 183 -63.54 -16.58 3.27
C GLU A 183 -64.42 -16.60 2.02
N CYS A 184 -63.98 -15.99 0.91
CA CYS A 184 -64.65 -16.07 -0.39
C CYS A 184 -64.83 -17.53 -0.84
N ASP A 185 -63.79 -18.36 -0.71
CA ASP A 185 -63.84 -19.78 -1.09
C ASP A 185 -64.86 -20.55 -0.24
N ARG A 186 -64.92 -20.30 1.08
CA ARG A 186 -65.96 -20.89 1.95
C ARG A 186 -67.36 -20.46 1.54
N GLN A 187 -67.57 -19.19 1.22
CA GLN A 187 -68.88 -18.70 0.77
C GLN A 187 -69.29 -19.36 -0.54
N MET A 188 -68.36 -19.50 -1.49
CA MET A 188 -68.56 -20.22 -2.74
C MET A 188 -68.98 -21.68 -2.50
N GLU A 189 -68.29 -22.40 -1.61
CA GLU A 189 -68.65 -23.79 -1.26
C GLU A 189 -70.06 -23.89 -0.66
N VAL A 190 -70.44 -22.96 0.23
CA VAL A 190 -71.79 -22.92 0.80
C VAL A 190 -72.85 -22.68 -0.27
N ILE A 191 -72.59 -21.76 -1.21
CA ILE A 191 -73.49 -21.51 -2.35
C ILE A 191 -73.61 -22.75 -3.25
N GLN A 192 -72.51 -23.44 -3.52
CA GLN A 192 -72.52 -24.69 -4.29
C GLN A 192 -73.30 -25.80 -3.57
N GLN A 193 -73.09 -25.99 -2.26
CA GLN A 193 -73.82 -27.00 -1.48
C GLN A 193 -75.31 -26.68 -1.36
N THR A 194 -75.68 -25.42 -1.16
CA THR A 194 -77.08 -24.99 -1.07
C THR A 194 -77.79 -25.15 -2.40
N SER A 195 -77.16 -24.76 -3.52
CA SER A 195 -77.70 -25.01 -4.86
C SER A 195 -77.86 -26.52 -5.14
N MET A 196 -76.86 -27.36 -4.86
CA MET A 196 -77.03 -28.82 -5.00
C MET A 196 -78.20 -29.37 -4.18
N LYS A 197 -78.38 -28.91 -2.92
CA LYS A 197 -79.51 -29.33 -2.07
C LYS A 197 -80.87 -28.88 -2.60
N THR A 198 -80.98 -27.69 -3.20
CA THR A 198 -82.26 -27.22 -3.79
C THR A 198 -82.60 -27.99 -5.06
N TYR A 199 -81.62 -28.34 -5.90
CA TYR A 199 -81.84 -29.19 -7.07
C TYR A 199 -82.35 -30.59 -6.66
N VAL A 200 -81.77 -31.21 -5.63
CA VAL A 200 -82.22 -32.54 -5.14
C VAL A 200 -83.64 -32.47 -4.53
N LYS A 201 -83.96 -31.44 -3.72
CA LYS A 201 -85.32 -31.26 -3.16
C LYS A 201 -86.39 -30.93 -4.21
N GLY A 202 -86.00 -30.25 -5.30
CA GLY A 202 -86.88 -29.95 -6.43
C GLY A 202 -87.28 -31.19 -7.23
N GLY A 203 -86.36 -32.14 -7.37
CA GLY A 203 -86.62 -33.46 -7.97
C GLY A 203 -87.63 -34.30 -7.17
N ASP A 204 -87.56 -34.27 -5.84
CA ASP A 204 -88.46 -35.05 -4.97
C ASP A 204 -89.90 -34.49 -4.87
N ARG A 205 -90.10 -33.17 -5.05
CA ARG A 205 -91.45 -32.58 -5.05
C ARG A 205 -92.20 -32.75 -6.36
N ALA A 206 -91.50 -32.81 -7.49
CA ALA A 206 -92.11 -33.07 -8.79
C ALA A 206 -92.72 -34.47 -8.89
N GLY A 207 -92.31 -35.42 -8.03
CA GLY A 207 -92.85 -36.79 -7.99
C GLY A 207 -94.04 -37.03 -7.06
N ARG A 208 -94.50 -36.04 -6.27
CA ARG A 208 -95.58 -36.27 -5.26
C ARG A 208 -96.87 -35.47 -5.47
N SER A 209 -96.97 -34.63 -6.50
CA SER A 209 -98.17 -33.81 -6.78
C SER A 209 -99.08 -34.40 -7.86
N SER A 210 -99.22 -35.72 -7.90
CA SER A 210 -100.06 -36.40 -8.90
C SER A 210 -100.86 -37.56 -8.32
N PHE A 211 -101.44 -37.42 -7.12
CA PHE A 211 -102.55 -38.30 -6.70
C PHE A 211 -103.45 -37.58 -5.69
N LEU A 212 -104.75 -37.64 -5.98
CA LEU A 212 -105.94 -37.08 -5.29
C LEU A 212 -106.39 -35.68 -5.75
#